data_AF-A0A6V7Y5I4-F1
#
_entry.id   AF-A0A6V7Y5I4-F1
#
_cell.length_a   1.000
_cell.length_b   1.000
_cell.length_c   1.000
_cell.angle_alpha   90.00
_cell.angle_beta   90.00
_cell.angle_gamma   90.00
#
_symmetry.space_group_name_H-M   'P 1'
#
loop_
_entity.id
_entity.type
_entity.pdbx_description
1 polymer ?
#
loop_
_entity_poly.entity_id
_entity_poly.type
_entity_poly.pdbx_seq_one_letter_code
_entity_poly.pdbx_strand_id
1 'polypeptide(L)'
;MNILGIIVFCTGFGIVISQLGERAKIIVEFFIILEAVIMQLVGIFMWLTPLGIVSLIAGNLLELTNLSDTAAILLLYVFTVLSSLFIHTFLTMPLIYFLFTRKNPLKVAKGMLQALVTAFGTASGGAALPVSMRCMEENLNIDSRITRFVLPLGSTINMDGNALYEAVAVIFIAQLNNVTLTLTEVITVSFIATIASLGLNSVPAGLVSIFVILSTVGLPVKDIPLVITADWLLDRIRTSINVLGDAFVASTVSHYLELKLKETDNKYIKNEEEKRRIY
;
A
#
# COMPACT_ATOMS: atom_id res chain seq x y z
N MET A 1 -4.27 10.00 12.85
CA MET A 1 -5.21 8.87 13.12
C MET A 1 -4.38 7.60 13.25
N ASN A 2 -4.54 6.80 14.30
CA ASN A 2 -3.75 5.58 14.51
C ASN A 2 -4.38 4.38 13.78
N ILE A 3 -4.10 4.24 12.49
CA ILE A 3 -4.70 3.19 11.64
C ILE A 3 -4.25 1.79 12.08
N LEU A 4 -2.96 1.61 12.38
CA LEU A 4 -2.42 0.32 12.82
C LEU A 4 -3.05 -0.13 14.14
N GLY A 5 -3.20 0.77 15.11
CA GLY A 5 -3.88 0.48 16.38
C GLY A 5 -5.34 0.08 16.18
N ILE A 6 -6.04 0.74 15.25
CA ILE A 6 -7.41 0.37 14.87
C ILE A 6 -7.43 -1.02 14.23
N ILE A 7 -6.50 -1.34 13.32
CA ILE A 7 -6.41 -2.68 12.69
C ILE A 7 -6.17 -3.76 13.73
N VAL A 8 -5.19 -3.56 14.64
CA VAL A 8 -4.87 -4.53 15.71
C VAL A 8 -6.08 -4.74 16.61
N PHE A 9 -6.74 -3.66 17.03
CA PHE A 9 -7.95 -3.73 17.83
C PHE A 9 -9.08 -4.47 17.10
N CYS A 10 -9.41 -4.07 15.87
CA CYS A 10 -10.48 -4.67 15.08
C CYS A 10 -10.20 -6.15 14.77
N THR A 11 -8.95 -6.53 14.52
CA THR A 11 -8.56 -7.94 14.30
C THR A 11 -8.74 -8.75 15.59
N GLY A 12 -8.23 -8.26 16.73
CA GLY A 12 -8.43 -8.93 18.01
C GLY A 12 -9.90 -9.02 18.41
N PHE A 13 -10.65 -7.95 18.22
CA PHE A 13 -12.10 -7.88 18.46
C PHE A 13 -12.86 -8.86 17.57
N GLY A 14 -12.53 -8.96 16.29
CA GLY A 14 -13.10 -9.92 15.35
C GLY A 14 -12.82 -11.38 15.76
N ILE A 15 -11.60 -11.68 16.22
CA ILE A 15 -11.24 -13.00 16.74
C ILE A 15 -12.08 -13.34 17.97
N VAL A 16 -12.19 -12.43 18.95
CA VAL A 16 -12.99 -12.65 20.17
C VAL A 16 -14.47 -12.86 19.83
N ILE A 17 -15.04 -12.03 18.95
CA ILE A 17 -16.41 -12.19 18.47
C ILE A 17 -16.63 -13.56 17.79
N SER A 18 -15.67 -14.02 16.98
CA SER A 18 -15.78 -15.31 16.30
C SER A 18 -15.85 -16.49 17.27
N GLN A 19 -15.25 -16.36 18.47
CA GLN A 19 -15.27 -17.38 19.52
C GLN A 19 -16.59 -17.39 20.32
N LEU A 20 -17.34 -16.29 20.32
CA LEU A 20 -18.62 -16.17 21.04
C LEU A 20 -19.80 -16.85 20.33
N GLY A 21 -19.60 -17.35 19.11
CA GLY A 21 -20.58 -18.14 18.36
C GLY A 21 -21.89 -17.38 18.09
N GLU A 22 -23.03 -18.04 18.30
CA GLU A 22 -24.35 -17.46 17.99
C GLU A 22 -24.68 -16.18 18.76
N ARG A 23 -24.12 -16.01 19.97
CA ARG A 23 -24.38 -14.82 20.80
C ARG A 23 -23.90 -13.52 20.16
N ALA A 24 -22.89 -13.61 19.29
CA ALA A 24 -22.33 -12.44 18.62
C ALA A 24 -22.87 -12.24 17.20
N LYS A 25 -23.83 -13.07 16.74
CA LYS A 25 -24.36 -13.01 15.37
C LYS A 25 -24.90 -11.62 15.00
N ILE A 26 -25.64 -10.98 15.89
CA ILE A 26 -26.18 -9.61 15.69
C ILE A 26 -25.05 -8.60 15.45
N ILE A 27 -23.94 -8.71 16.20
CA ILE A 27 -22.81 -7.79 16.07
C ILE A 27 -22.10 -8.02 14.73
N VAL A 28 -21.89 -9.28 14.36
CA VAL A 28 -21.30 -9.63 13.05
C VAL A 28 -22.17 -9.12 11.90
N GLU A 29 -23.48 -9.37 11.94
CA GLU A 29 -24.44 -8.89 10.93
C GLU A 29 -24.45 -7.35 10.85
N PHE A 30 -24.40 -6.66 11.99
CA PHE A 30 -24.27 -5.19 12.02
C PHE A 30 -23.03 -4.70 11.27
N PHE A 31 -21.85 -5.27 11.54
CA PHE A 31 -20.61 -4.85 10.86
C PHE A 31 -20.62 -5.19 9.37
N ILE A 32 -21.23 -6.31 8.97
CA ILE A 32 -21.40 -6.67 7.55
C ILE A 32 -22.26 -5.63 6.82
N ILE A 33 -23.40 -5.22 7.43
CA ILE A 33 -24.28 -4.21 6.84
C ILE A 33 -23.59 -2.84 6.81
N LEU A 34 -22.92 -2.46 7.89
CA LEU A 34 -22.19 -1.20 7.97
C LEU A 34 -21.12 -1.10 6.88
N GLU A 35 -20.36 -2.18 6.68
CA GLU A 35 -19.38 -2.27 5.60
C GLU A 35 -20.04 -2.11 4.22
N ALA A 36 -21.16 -2.80 3.96
CA ALA A 36 -21.85 -2.71 2.68
C ALA A 36 -22.34 -1.28 2.40
N VAL A 37 -22.82 -0.57 3.44
CA VAL A 37 -23.20 0.85 3.36
C VAL A 37 -21.99 1.72 3.01
N ILE A 38 -20.86 1.51 3.67
CA ILE A 38 -19.61 2.26 3.38
C ILE A 38 -19.18 2.03 1.93
N MET A 39 -19.24 0.80 1.43
CA MET A 39 -18.88 0.50 0.04
C MET A 39 -19.84 1.14 -0.97
N GLN A 40 -21.14 1.24 -0.67
CA GLN A 40 -22.05 2.02 -1.51
C GLN A 40 -21.72 3.51 -1.52
N LEU A 41 -21.40 4.10 -0.36
CA LEU A 41 -20.97 5.50 -0.28
C LEU A 41 -19.70 5.76 -1.09
N VAL A 42 -18.72 4.85 -1.01
CA VAL A 42 -17.52 4.88 -1.86
C VAL A 42 -17.90 4.88 -3.33
N GLY A 43 -18.88 4.07 -3.73
CA GLY A 43 -19.36 4.03 -5.09
C GLY A 43 -19.95 5.34 -5.60
N ILE A 44 -20.55 6.16 -4.73
CA ILE A 44 -21.02 7.51 -5.06
C ILE A 44 -19.84 8.46 -5.28
N PHE A 45 -18.86 8.46 -4.37
CA PHE A 45 -17.69 9.34 -4.48
C PHE A 45 -16.81 9.02 -5.71
N MET A 46 -16.84 7.78 -6.19
CA MET A 46 -16.11 7.36 -7.40
C MET A 46 -16.49 8.13 -8.67
N TRP A 47 -17.70 8.70 -8.72
CA TRP A 47 -18.11 9.58 -9.82
C TRP A 47 -17.43 10.95 -9.76
N LEU A 48 -17.03 11.41 -8.57
CA LEU A 48 -16.33 12.68 -8.37
C LEU A 48 -14.81 12.53 -8.53
N THR A 49 -14.29 11.31 -8.43
CA THR A 49 -12.85 10.99 -8.50
C THR A 49 -12.13 11.61 -9.71
N PRO A 50 -12.65 11.55 -10.95
CA PRO A 50 -11.96 12.15 -12.09
C PRO A 50 -11.70 13.66 -11.92
N LEU A 51 -12.67 14.40 -11.38
CA LEU A 51 -12.55 15.84 -11.13
C LEU A 51 -11.56 16.12 -9.99
N GLY A 52 -11.65 15.35 -8.90
CA GLY A 52 -10.73 15.45 -7.77
C GLY A 52 -9.27 15.23 -8.18
N ILE A 53 -9.02 14.22 -9.03
CA ILE A 53 -7.66 13.91 -9.51
C ILE A 53 -7.09 15.03 -10.37
N VAL A 54 -7.89 15.59 -11.30
CA VAL A 54 -7.43 16.72 -12.13
C VAL A 54 -7.08 17.93 -11.25
N SER A 55 -7.92 18.25 -10.26
CA SER A 55 -7.65 19.35 -9.32
C SER A 55 -6.40 19.12 -8.49
N LEU A 56 -6.17 17.88 -8.03
CA LEU A 56 -4.98 17.53 -7.26
C LEU A 56 -3.73 17.65 -8.14
N ILE A 57 -3.72 17.10 -9.35
CA ILE A 57 -2.58 17.22 -10.27
C ILE A 57 -2.27 18.70 -10.55
N ALA A 58 -3.29 19.51 -10.86
CA ALA A 58 -3.13 20.93 -11.13
C ALA A 58 -2.56 21.70 -9.92
N GLY A 59 -3.06 21.44 -8.71
CA GLY A 59 -2.58 22.10 -7.49
C GLY A 59 -1.10 21.83 -7.21
N ASN A 60 -0.64 20.59 -7.42
CA ASN A 60 0.76 20.23 -7.15
C ASN A 60 1.74 20.81 -8.17
N LEU A 61 1.32 21.02 -9.42
CA LEU A 61 2.15 21.67 -10.44
C LEU A 61 2.46 23.14 -10.11
N LEU A 62 1.63 23.79 -9.28
CA LEU A 62 1.81 25.19 -8.87
C LEU A 62 2.83 25.36 -7.73
N GLU A 63 3.19 24.28 -7.01
CA GLU A 63 4.15 24.33 -5.89
C GLU A 63 5.62 24.20 -6.35
N LEU A 64 5.84 23.90 -7.63
CA LEU A 64 7.17 23.80 -8.23
C LEU A 64 7.82 25.19 -8.35
N THR A 65 8.86 25.47 -7.56
CA THR A 65 9.68 26.68 -7.68
C THR A 65 11.08 26.37 -8.22
N ASN A 66 11.58 27.32 -9.03
CA ASN A 66 12.79 27.30 -9.85
C ASN A 66 13.99 26.47 -9.32
N LEU A 67 14.42 25.50 -10.13
CA LEU A 67 15.71 24.82 -9.96
C LEU A 67 16.65 25.19 -11.12
N SER A 68 17.50 26.19 -10.90
CA SER A 68 18.70 26.38 -11.72
C SER A 68 19.92 26.35 -10.81
N ASP A 69 20.89 25.52 -11.18
CA ASP A 69 22.20 25.23 -10.58
C ASP A 69 22.34 23.85 -9.87
N THR A 70 21.30 23.34 -9.18
CA THR A 70 21.31 21.97 -8.58
C THR A 70 20.48 20.94 -9.38
N ALA A 71 19.89 21.37 -10.49
CA ALA A 71 18.90 20.60 -11.24
C ALA A 71 19.44 19.28 -11.81
N ALA A 72 20.69 19.26 -12.30
CA ALA A 72 21.25 18.08 -12.97
C ALA A 72 21.46 16.90 -12.00
N ILE A 73 22.00 17.16 -10.81
CA ILE A 73 22.24 16.14 -9.78
C ILE A 73 20.90 15.64 -9.21
N LEU A 74 19.95 16.55 -8.98
CA LEU A 74 18.61 16.17 -8.53
C LEU A 74 17.87 15.34 -9.59
N LEU A 75 18.05 15.65 -10.88
CA LEU A 75 17.42 14.90 -11.97
C LEU A 75 17.97 13.47 -12.06
N LEU A 76 19.28 13.27 -11.83
CA LEU A 76 19.88 11.95 -11.72
C LEU A 76 19.32 11.16 -10.52
N TYR A 77 19.11 11.82 -9.38
CA TYR A 77 18.46 11.23 -8.22
C TYR A 77 17.02 10.77 -8.56
N VAL A 78 16.20 11.68 -9.11
CA VAL A 78 14.82 11.37 -9.53
C VAL A 78 14.81 10.22 -10.52
N PHE A 79 15.67 10.25 -11.53
CA PHE A 79 15.77 9.19 -12.53
C PHE A 79 16.13 7.84 -11.89
N THR A 80 17.03 7.82 -10.90
CA THR A 80 17.43 6.60 -10.19
C THR A 80 16.26 6.02 -9.37
N VAL A 81 15.52 6.86 -8.66
CA VAL A 81 14.31 6.43 -7.91
C VAL A 81 13.25 5.93 -8.88
N LEU A 82 12.96 6.65 -9.96
CA LEU A 82 11.96 6.24 -10.95
C LEU A 82 12.34 4.92 -11.63
N SER A 83 13.60 4.76 -12.01
CA SER A 83 14.09 3.53 -12.66
C SER A 83 13.98 2.32 -11.72
N SER A 84 14.36 2.48 -10.46
CA SER A 84 14.28 1.41 -9.47
C SER A 84 12.83 1.05 -9.14
N LEU A 85 11.95 2.03 -8.97
CA LEU A 85 10.50 1.82 -8.82
C LEU A 85 9.88 1.14 -10.05
N PHE A 86 10.31 1.52 -11.26
CA PHE A 86 9.85 0.90 -12.51
C PHE A 86 10.27 -0.57 -12.60
N ILE A 87 11.54 -0.88 -12.32
CA ILE A 87 12.04 -2.25 -12.27
C ILE A 87 11.28 -3.06 -11.22
N HIS A 88 11.01 -2.48 -10.06
CA HIS A 88 10.26 -3.16 -9.01
C HIS A 88 8.82 -3.48 -9.46
N THR A 89 8.14 -2.51 -10.07
CA THR A 89 6.72 -2.59 -10.45
C THR A 89 6.45 -3.46 -11.67
N PHE A 90 7.32 -3.41 -12.68
CA PHE A 90 7.09 -4.09 -13.96
C PHE A 90 7.83 -5.42 -14.08
N LEU A 91 8.90 -5.62 -13.31
CA LEU A 91 9.68 -6.85 -13.34
C LEU A 91 9.53 -7.63 -12.03
N THR A 92 9.90 -7.03 -10.90
CA THR A 92 10.09 -7.77 -9.63
C THR A 92 8.77 -8.29 -9.07
N MET A 93 7.79 -7.40 -8.84
CA MET A 93 6.47 -7.76 -8.30
C MET A 93 5.65 -8.68 -9.23
N PRO A 94 5.53 -8.40 -10.54
CA PRO A 94 4.84 -9.28 -11.47
C PRO A 94 5.49 -10.66 -11.59
N LEU A 95 6.82 -10.74 -11.53
CA LEU A 95 7.56 -12.01 -11.56
C LEU A 95 7.27 -12.83 -10.30
N ILE A 96 7.34 -12.22 -9.12
CA ILE A 96 7.01 -12.88 -7.85
C ILE A 96 5.56 -13.41 -7.90
N TYR A 97 4.61 -12.58 -8.30
CA TYR A 97 3.21 -12.99 -8.46
C TYR A 97 3.07 -14.18 -9.43
N PHE A 98 3.73 -14.12 -10.58
CA PHE A 98 3.69 -15.19 -11.57
C PHE A 98 4.33 -16.49 -11.06
N LEU A 99 5.42 -16.42 -10.30
CA LEU A 99 6.08 -17.60 -9.74
C LEU A 99 5.17 -18.36 -8.75
N PHE A 100 4.45 -17.63 -7.89
CA PHE A 100 3.56 -18.24 -6.90
C PHE A 100 2.20 -18.66 -7.47
N THR A 101 1.62 -17.86 -8.36
CA THR A 101 0.24 -18.11 -8.86
C THR A 101 0.17 -18.75 -10.24
N ARG A 102 1.26 -18.67 -11.04
CA ARG A 102 1.30 -19.01 -12.46
C ARG A 102 0.20 -18.30 -13.29
N LYS A 103 -0.36 -17.19 -12.79
CA LYS A 103 -1.38 -16.38 -13.45
C LYS A 103 -0.77 -15.11 -14.03
N ASN A 104 -1.43 -14.54 -15.03
CA ASN A 104 -0.96 -13.32 -15.69
C ASN A 104 -1.10 -12.09 -14.77
N PRO A 105 0.01 -11.43 -14.36
CA PRO A 105 -0.01 -10.25 -13.48
C PRO A 105 -0.69 -9.02 -14.11
N LEU A 106 -0.70 -8.92 -15.45
CA LEU A 106 -1.33 -7.79 -16.14
C LEU A 106 -2.84 -7.73 -15.93
N LYS A 107 -3.49 -8.86 -15.60
CA LYS A 107 -4.91 -8.86 -15.24
C LYS A 107 -5.14 -8.08 -13.96
N VAL A 108 -4.31 -8.29 -12.94
CA VAL A 108 -4.36 -7.58 -11.66
C VAL A 108 -4.12 -6.09 -11.90
N ALA A 109 -3.05 -5.74 -12.62
CA ALA A 109 -2.73 -4.34 -12.91
C ALA A 109 -3.87 -3.61 -13.66
N LYS A 110 -4.50 -4.26 -14.64
CA LYS A 110 -5.65 -3.68 -15.37
C LYS A 110 -6.88 -3.52 -14.48
N GLY A 111 -7.20 -4.52 -13.65
CA GLY A 111 -8.34 -4.45 -12.72
C GLY A 111 -8.18 -3.35 -11.66
N MET A 112 -6.92 -3.01 -11.33
CA MET A 112 -6.57 -2.00 -10.33
C MET A 112 -6.43 -0.57 -10.88
N LEU A 113 -6.56 -0.35 -12.20
CA LEU A 113 -6.20 0.93 -12.82
C LEU A 113 -6.84 2.16 -12.14
N GLN A 114 -8.11 2.07 -11.75
CA GLN A 114 -8.81 3.16 -11.08
C GLN A 114 -8.26 3.45 -9.67
N ALA A 115 -7.90 2.41 -8.92
CA ALA A 115 -7.24 2.54 -7.62
C ALA A 115 -5.83 3.12 -7.77
N LEU A 116 -5.07 2.72 -8.78
CA LEU A 116 -3.72 3.26 -9.05
C LEU A 116 -3.76 4.76 -9.37
N VAL A 117 -4.72 5.18 -10.20
CA VAL A 117 -4.93 6.58 -10.57
C VAL A 117 -5.42 7.40 -9.38
N THR A 118 -6.30 6.83 -8.54
CA THR A 118 -6.72 7.46 -7.29
C THR A 118 -5.55 7.65 -6.33
N ALA A 119 -4.76 6.60 -6.11
CA ALA A 119 -3.56 6.64 -5.26
C ALA A 119 -2.53 7.66 -5.75
N PHE A 120 -2.35 7.77 -7.07
CA PHE A 120 -1.47 8.76 -7.67
C PHE A 120 -1.96 10.19 -7.42
N GLY A 121 -3.27 10.43 -7.59
CA GLY A 121 -3.86 11.74 -7.37
C GLY A 121 -3.80 12.17 -5.89
N THR A 122 -4.17 11.27 -4.98
CA THR A 122 -4.30 11.56 -3.54
C THR A 122 -2.99 11.48 -2.78
N ALA A 123 -1.96 10.81 -3.32
CA ALA A 123 -0.72 10.48 -2.62
C ALA A 123 -0.98 9.76 -1.26
N SER A 124 -2.06 8.98 -1.18
CA SER A 124 -2.44 8.28 0.05
C SER A 124 -3.02 6.90 -0.23
N GLY A 125 -2.33 5.86 0.26
CA GLY A 125 -2.81 4.47 0.21
C GLY A 125 -4.10 4.27 1.00
N GLY A 126 -4.22 4.91 2.17
CA GLY A 126 -5.44 4.88 2.98
C GLY A 126 -6.65 5.55 2.28
N ALA A 127 -6.43 6.65 1.56
CA ALA A 127 -7.49 7.28 0.76
C ALA A 127 -7.89 6.44 -0.46
N ALA A 128 -6.96 5.70 -1.04
CA ALA A 128 -7.20 4.79 -2.17
C ALA A 128 -7.73 3.40 -1.74
N LEU A 129 -7.71 3.08 -0.44
CA LEU A 129 -8.06 1.76 0.09
C LEU A 129 -9.48 1.32 -0.28
N PRO A 130 -10.53 2.16 -0.11
CA PRO A 130 -11.89 1.74 -0.45
C PRO A 130 -12.07 1.50 -1.96
N VAL A 131 -11.38 2.30 -2.78
CA VAL A 131 -11.35 2.14 -4.24
C VAL A 131 -10.63 0.84 -4.62
N SER A 132 -9.55 0.51 -3.91
CA SER A 132 -8.78 -0.71 -4.10
C SER A 132 -9.59 -1.96 -3.78
N MET A 133 -10.31 -1.95 -2.65
CA MET A 133 -11.24 -3.04 -2.28
C MET A 133 -12.28 -3.26 -3.37
N ARG A 134 -12.93 -2.18 -3.83
CA ARG A 134 -13.94 -2.26 -4.88
C ARG A 134 -13.38 -2.82 -6.20
N CYS A 135 -12.21 -2.34 -6.63
CA CYS A 135 -11.55 -2.83 -7.85
C CYS A 135 -11.23 -4.33 -7.76
N MET A 136 -10.76 -4.80 -6.60
CA MET A 136 -10.42 -6.21 -6.39
C MET A 136 -11.66 -7.11 -6.35
N GLU A 137 -12.73 -6.65 -5.69
CA GLU A 137 -13.98 -7.41 -5.56
C GLU A 137 -14.77 -7.42 -6.88
N GLU A 138 -14.95 -6.26 -7.52
CA GLU A 138 -15.79 -6.15 -8.72
C GLU A 138 -15.04 -6.49 -10.03
N ASN A 139 -13.81 -6.00 -10.22
CA ASN A 139 -13.08 -6.19 -11.49
C ASN A 139 -12.31 -7.51 -11.51
N LEU A 140 -11.78 -7.94 -10.36
CA LEU A 140 -10.93 -9.13 -10.24
C LEU A 140 -11.64 -10.33 -9.61
N ASN A 141 -12.88 -10.15 -9.11
CA ASN A 141 -13.69 -11.20 -8.48
C ASN A 141 -12.96 -11.90 -7.32
N ILE A 142 -12.20 -11.14 -6.53
CA ILE A 142 -11.51 -11.65 -5.35
C ILE A 142 -12.46 -11.63 -4.17
N ASP A 143 -12.44 -12.70 -3.37
CA ASP A 143 -13.31 -12.87 -2.21
C ASP A 143 -13.13 -11.72 -1.21
N SER A 144 -14.26 -11.15 -0.79
CA SER A 144 -14.29 -9.97 0.08
C SER A 144 -13.68 -10.24 1.47
N ARG A 145 -13.68 -11.49 1.94
CA ARG A 145 -13.01 -11.89 3.19
C ARG A 145 -11.50 -11.69 3.11
N ILE A 146 -10.91 -11.81 1.91
CA ILE A 146 -9.48 -11.62 1.69
C ILE A 146 -9.16 -10.14 1.51
N THR A 147 -9.87 -9.45 0.61
CA THR A 147 -9.62 -8.02 0.34
C THR A 147 -9.76 -7.17 1.59
N ARG A 148 -10.78 -7.42 2.41
CA ARG A 148 -11.08 -6.67 3.64
C ARG A 148 -10.10 -6.94 4.78
N PHE A 149 -9.29 -7.99 4.68
CA PHE A 149 -8.23 -8.29 5.65
C PHE A 149 -6.86 -7.85 5.13
N VAL A 150 -6.51 -8.27 3.91
CA VAL A 150 -5.18 -8.10 3.34
C VAL A 150 -4.92 -6.64 2.95
N LEU A 151 -5.88 -5.94 2.32
CA LEU A 151 -5.64 -4.58 1.84
C LEU A 151 -5.49 -3.54 2.96
N PRO A 152 -6.31 -3.54 4.04
CA PRO A 152 -6.07 -2.63 5.17
C PRO A 152 -4.73 -2.86 5.85
N LEU A 153 -4.36 -4.13 6.02
CA LEU A 153 -3.08 -4.51 6.60
C LEU A 153 -1.92 -4.05 5.69
N GLY A 154 -2.01 -4.36 4.39
CA GLY A 154 -1.05 -3.98 3.35
C GLY A 154 -0.82 -2.48 3.30
N SER A 155 -1.88 -1.68 3.27
CA SER A 155 -1.81 -0.21 3.22
C SER A 155 -1.06 0.42 4.40
N THR A 156 -0.80 -0.33 5.48
CA THR A 156 -0.03 0.14 6.64
C THR A 156 1.33 -0.51 6.83
N ILE A 157 1.58 -1.68 6.23
CA ILE A 157 2.79 -2.47 6.49
C ILE A 157 3.60 -2.67 5.21
N ASN A 158 2.94 -2.81 4.06
CA ASN A 158 3.55 -3.15 2.78
C ASN A 158 3.88 -1.89 1.97
N MET A 159 4.97 -1.21 2.35
CA MET A 159 5.42 0.04 1.71
C MET A 159 6.74 -0.10 0.96
N ASP A 160 6.79 -1.01 -0.02
CA ASP A 160 8.01 -1.30 -0.80
C ASP A 160 8.60 -0.05 -1.48
N GLY A 161 7.74 0.79 -2.04
CA GLY A 161 8.14 2.05 -2.68
C GLY A 161 8.82 3.01 -1.70
N ASN A 162 8.41 3.01 -0.42
CA ASN A 162 9.04 3.84 0.61
C ASN A 162 10.41 3.29 0.98
N ALA A 163 10.53 1.98 1.23
CA ALA A 163 11.81 1.36 1.56
C ALA A 163 12.86 1.59 0.46
N LEU A 164 12.46 1.46 -0.81
CA LEU A 164 13.32 1.69 -1.96
C LEU A 164 13.75 3.15 -2.08
N TYR A 165 12.82 4.09 -1.90
CA TYR A 165 13.13 5.53 -1.91
C TYR A 165 14.06 5.95 -0.77
N GLU A 166 13.79 5.49 0.45
CA GLU A 166 14.61 5.82 1.63
C GLU A 166 16.05 5.33 1.45
N ALA A 167 16.24 4.10 0.93
CA ALA A 167 17.55 3.56 0.63
C ALA A 167 18.30 4.39 -0.44
N VAL A 168 17.64 4.72 -1.55
CA VAL A 168 18.24 5.53 -2.62
C VAL A 168 18.57 6.95 -2.13
N ALA A 169 17.69 7.58 -1.34
CA ALA A 169 17.90 8.90 -0.76
C ALA A 169 19.13 8.96 0.15
N VAL A 170 19.31 7.96 1.02
CA VAL A 170 20.45 7.89 1.93
C VAL A 170 21.77 7.71 1.18
N ILE A 171 21.79 6.81 0.19
CA ILE A 171 22.97 6.59 -0.66
C ILE A 171 23.30 7.84 -1.47
N PHE A 172 22.28 8.53 -2.00
CA PHE A 172 22.44 9.78 -2.71
C PHE A 172 23.05 10.88 -1.83
N ILE A 173 22.57 11.04 -0.59
CA ILE A 173 23.12 12.01 0.36
C ILE A 173 24.58 11.68 0.73
N ALA A 174 24.91 10.39 0.87
CA ALA A 174 26.29 9.95 1.08
C ALA A 174 27.20 10.38 -0.08
N GLN A 175 26.77 10.12 -1.31
CA GLN A 175 27.48 10.50 -2.53
C GLN A 175 27.63 12.02 -2.68
N LEU A 176 26.59 12.78 -2.36
CA LEU A 176 26.64 14.26 -2.34
C LEU A 176 27.71 14.81 -1.40
N ASN A 177 27.93 14.15 -0.27
CA ASN A 177 28.93 14.54 0.72
C ASN A 177 30.30 13.88 0.48
N ASN A 178 30.50 13.23 -0.67
CA ASN A 178 31.71 12.46 -1.00
C ASN A 178 32.06 11.37 0.04
N VAL A 179 31.04 10.84 0.72
CA VAL A 179 31.17 9.73 1.65
C VAL A 179 30.96 8.44 0.89
N THR A 180 31.96 7.55 0.93
CA THR A 180 31.84 6.23 0.30
C THR A 180 31.31 5.25 1.33
N LEU A 181 30.09 4.74 1.10
CA LEU A 181 29.51 3.72 1.97
C LEU A 181 30.18 2.37 1.72
N THR A 182 30.56 1.70 2.80
CA THR A 182 31.00 0.31 2.80
C THR A 182 29.82 -0.63 2.57
N LEU A 183 30.11 -1.87 2.16
CA LEU A 183 29.06 -2.88 1.95
C LEU A 183 28.21 -3.11 3.22
N THR A 184 28.83 -3.09 4.39
CA THR A 184 28.15 -3.24 5.68
C THR A 184 27.17 -2.09 5.94
N GLU A 185 27.57 -0.86 5.63
CA GLU A 185 26.68 0.31 5.77
C GLU A 185 25.52 0.24 4.77
N VAL A 186 25.75 -0.18 3.53
CA VAL A 186 24.67 -0.37 2.54
C VAL A 186 23.66 -1.42 2.99
N ILE A 187 24.11 -2.55 3.54
CA ILE A 187 23.23 -3.58 4.11
C ILE A 187 22.45 -3.02 5.30
N THR A 188 23.12 -2.24 6.17
CA THR A 188 22.50 -1.61 7.34
C THR A 188 21.41 -0.61 6.93
N VAL A 189 21.70 0.26 5.94
CA VAL A 189 20.72 1.20 5.36
C VAL A 189 19.51 0.44 4.82
N SER A 190 19.73 -0.65 4.07
CA SER A 190 18.66 -1.44 3.48
C SER A 190 17.75 -2.08 4.54
N PHE A 191 18.35 -2.61 5.60
CA PHE A 191 17.62 -3.23 6.71
C PHE A 191 16.80 -2.19 7.50
N ILE A 192 17.40 -1.05 7.83
CA ILE A 192 16.70 0.02 8.57
C ILE A 192 15.59 0.62 7.71
N ALA A 193 15.81 0.87 6.42
CA ALA A 193 14.78 1.36 5.50
C ALA A 193 13.58 0.40 5.41
N THR A 194 13.84 -0.91 5.40
CA THR A 194 12.78 -1.91 5.43
C THR A 194 11.97 -1.81 6.72
N ILE A 195 12.62 -1.77 7.89
CA ILE A 195 11.92 -1.62 9.18
C ILE A 195 11.16 -0.30 9.27
N ALA A 196 11.76 0.80 8.82
CA ALA A 196 11.16 2.13 8.84
C ALA A 196 9.88 2.18 8.01
N SER A 197 9.87 1.49 6.86
CA SER A 197 8.71 1.38 5.98
C SER A 197 7.50 0.66 6.62
N LEU A 198 7.72 -0.19 7.63
CA LEU A 198 6.64 -0.88 8.36
C LEU A 198 5.95 0.01 9.42
N GLY A 199 6.65 1.03 9.93
CA GLY A 199 6.36 1.59 11.26
C GLY A 199 5.94 3.07 11.31
N LEU A 200 6.18 3.86 10.26
CA LEU A 200 6.11 5.32 10.36
C LEU A 200 4.86 5.98 9.79
N ASN A 201 3.80 5.22 9.50
CA ASN A 201 2.54 5.68 8.88
C ASN A 201 1.64 6.64 9.66
N SER A 202 2.06 7.11 10.85
CA SER A 202 1.23 7.94 11.75
C SER A 202 1.67 9.41 11.87
N VAL A 203 2.79 9.77 11.26
CA VAL A 203 3.42 11.11 11.24
C VAL A 203 3.93 11.31 9.81
N PRO A 204 4.12 12.53 9.23
CA PRO A 204 4.71 12.71 7.90
C PRO A 204 6.00 11.87 7.74
N ALA A 205 5.84 10.67 7.16
CA ALA A 205 6.65 9.50 7.52
C ALA A 205 8.03 9.53 6.88
N GLY A 206 8.08 9.90 5.58
CA GLY A 206 9.30 9.78 4.79
C GLY A 206 10.46 10.62 5.33
N LEU A 207 10.19 11.79 5.93
CA LEU A 207 11.24 12.69 6.43
C LEU A 207 11.85 12.20 7.74
N VAL A 208 11.01 11.66 8.64
CA VAL A 208 11.46 11.13 9.92
C VAL A 208 12.26 9.84 9.71
N SER A 209 11.82 8.97 8.79
CA SER A 209 12.57 7.75 8.43
C SER A 209 13.97 8.07 7.92
N ILE A 210 14.08 8.97 6.93
CA ILE A 210 15.38 9.35 6.34
C ILE A 210 16.29 9.96 7.40
N PHE A 211 15.76 10.82 8.27
CA PHE A 211 16.52 11.39 9.38
C PHE A 211 17.10 10.31 10.31
N VAL A 212 16.30 9.32 10.69
CA VAL A 212 16.73 8.20 11.55
C VAL A 212 17.82 7.37 10.86
N ILE A 213 17.65 7.05 9.58
CA ILE A 213 18.63 6.25 8.84
C ILE A 213 19.96 7.02 8.72
N LEU A 214 19.92 8.29 8.29
CA LEU A 214 21.13 9.14 8.16
C LEU A 214 21.87 9.29 9.49
N SER A 215 21.14 9.53 10.59
CA SER A 215 21.73 9.63 11.92
C SER A 215 22.39 8.33 12.36
N THR A 216 21.82 7.18 11.99
CA THR A 216 22.36 5.85 12.34
C THR A 216 23.66 5.54 11.60
N VAL A 217 23.81 6.01 10.35
CA VAL A 217 25.03 5.85 9.56
C VAL A 217 26.00 7.04 9.66
N GLY A 218 25.72 8.00 10.54
CA GLY A 218 26.59 9.16 10.79
C GLY A 218 26.67 10.17 9.65
N LEU A 219 25.67 10.21 8.76
CA LEU A 219 25.62 11.14 7.63
C LEU A 219 24.94 12.47 8.00
N PRO A 220 25.35 13.58 7.37
CA PRO A 220 24.78 14.89 7.66
C PRO A 220 23.31 14.98 7.18
N VAL A 221 22.42 15.38 8.09
CA VAL A 221 20.97 15.54 7.84
C VAL A 221 20.61 16.85 7.13
N LYS A 222 21.58 17.75 6.97
CA LYS A 222 21.40 19.09 6.36
C LYS A 222 20.96 19.02 4.90
N ASP A 223 21.20 17.90 4.22
CA ASP A 223 20.92 17.71 2.79
C ASP A 223 19.55 17.05 2.53
N ILE A 224 18.79 16.70 3.57
CA ILE A 224 17.41 16.19 3.45
C ILE A 224 16.52 17.14 2.62
N PRO A 225 16.53 18.47 2.80
CA PRO A 225 15.66 19.38 2.04
C PRO A 225 15.79 19.26 0.52
N LEU A 226 16.96 18.89 0.00
CA LEU A 226 17.19 18.69 -1.43
C LEU A 226 16.37 17.51 -1.97
N VAL A 227 16.27 16.44 -1.18
CA VAL A 227 15.48 15.26 -1.54
C VAL A 227 13.98 15.57 -1.52
N ILE A 228 13.54 16.40 -0.57
CA ILE A 228 12.14 16.85 -0.43
C ILE A 228 11.65 17.58 -1.68
N THR A 229 12.53 18.34 -2.34
CA THR A 229 12.17 19.11 -3.54
C THR A 229 11.59 18.25 -4.67
N ALA A 230 12.03 16.99 -4.76
CA ALA A 230 11.50 16.04 -5.74
C ALA A 230 10.41 15.10 -5.18
N ASP A 231 10.17 15.13 -3.87
CA ASP A 231 9.35 14.15 -3.17
C ASP A 231 7.88 14.23 -3.57
N TRP A 232 7.37 15.43 -3.88
CA TRP A 232 5.98 15.60 -4.31
C TRP A 232 5.61 14.67 -5.49
N LEU A 233 6.51 14.45 -6.45
CA LEU A 233 6.26 13.55 -7.58
C LEU A 233 6.53 12.10 -7.20
N LEU A 234 7.63 11.84 -6.50
CA LEU A 234 8.07 10.50 -6.15
C LEU A 234 7.09 9.82 -5.19
N ASP A 235 6.56 10.54 -4.21
CA ASP A 235 5.58 10.04 -3.23
C ASP A 235 4.31 9.49 -3.89
N ARG A 236 3.82 10.16 -4.94
CA ARG A 236 2.64 9.71 -5.70
C ARG A 236 2.87 8.39 -6.41
N ILE A 237 4.03 8.26 -7.04
CA ILE A 237 4.41 7.03 -7.75
C ILE A 237 4.62 5.90 -6.74
N ARG A 238 5.30 6.17 -5.62
CA ARG A 238 5.49 5.21 -4.52
C ARG A 238 4.16 4.73 -3.97
N THR A 239 3.21 5.64 -3.73
CA THR A 239 1.87 5.30 -3.25
C THR A 239 1.14 4.37 -4.22
N SER A 240 1.14 4.68 -5.52
CA SER A 240 0.51 3.81 -6.53
C SER A 240 1.15 2.43 -6.59
N ILE A 241 2.47 2.34 -6.42
CA ILE A 241 3.21 1.07 -6.43
C ILE A 241 2.87 0.24 -5.20
N ASN A 242 2.81 0.85 -4.01
CA ASN A 242 2.43 0.15 -2.79
C ASN A 242 1.00 -0.42 -2.91
N VAL A 243 0.06 0.36 -3.43
CA VAL A 243 -1.33 -0.09 -3.68
C VAL A 243 -1.36 -1.26 -4.68
N LEU A 244 -0.51 -1.25 -5.71
CA LEU A 244 -0.41 -2.37 -6.64
C LEU A 244 0.20 -3.62 -5.98
N GLY A 245 1.21 -3.44 -5.13
CA GLY A 245 1.81 -4.50 -4.33
C GLY A 245 0.78 -5.20 -3.45
N ASP A 246 -0.05 -4.44 -2.74
CA ASP A 246 -1.14 -4.96 -1.91
C ASP A 246 -2.12 -5.82 -2.73
N ALA A 247 -2.45 -5.37 -3.94
CA ALA A 247 -3.31 -6.13 -4.85
C ALA A 247 -2.67 -7.43 -5.33
N PHE A 248 -1.37 -7.45 -5.61
CA PHE A 248 -0.65 -8.69 -5.95
C PHE A 248 -0.62 -9.66 -4.76
N VAL A 249 -0.39 -9.16 -3.54
CA VAL A 249 -0.41 -9.99 -2.32
C VAL A 249 -1.80 -10.57 -2.10
N ALA A 250 -2.85 -9.74 -2.11
CA ALA A 250 -4.23 -10.19 -1.94
C ALA A 250 -4.65 -11.20 -3.03
N SER A 251 -4.23 -10.99 -4.28
CA SER A 251 -4.46 -11.94 -5.38
C SER A 251 -3.72 -13.27 -5.18
N THR A 252 -2.50 -13.22 -4.63
CA THR A 252 -1.71 -14.42 -4.31
C THR A 252 -2.34 -15.21 -3.16
N VAL A 253 -2.73 -14.52 -2.08
CA VAL A 253 -3.42 -15.13 -0.94
C VAL A 253 -4.74 -15.76 -1.39
N SER A 254 -5.49 -15.08 -2.26
CA SER A 254 -6.72 -15.60 -2.87
C SER A 254 -6.49 -16.89 -3.63
N HIS A 255 -5.42 -16.96 -4.42
CA HIS A 255 -5.08 -18.18 -5.14
C HIS A 255 -4.86 -19.40 -4.22
N TYR A 256 -4.20 -19.20 -3.07
CA TYR A 256 -3.92 -20.30 -2.13
C TYR A 256 -5.11 -20.67 -1.25
N LEU A 257 -6.00 -19.72 -0.95
CA LEU A 257 -7.14 -19.94 -0.06
C LEU A 257 -8.43 -20.35 -0.79
N GLU A 258 -8.44 -20.32 -2.13
CA GLU A 258 -9.64 -20.59 -2.94
C GLU A 258 -10.37 -21.89 -2.54
N LEU A 259 -9.65 -23.00 -2.34
CA LEU A 259 -10.23 -24.28 -1.93
C LEU A 259 -10.77 -24.26 -0.50
N LYS A 260 -10.01 -23.68 0.45
CA LYS A 260 -10.43 -23.59 1.85
C LYS A 260 -11.66 -22.72 2.04
N LEU A 261 -11.78 -21.64 1.25
CA LEU A 261 -12.96 -20.78 1.26
C LEU A 261 -14.19 -21.54 0.76
N LYS A 262 -14.08 -22.25 -0.37
CA LYS A 262 -15.16 -23.11 -0.90
C LYS A 262 -15.60 -24.19 0.09
N GLU A 263 -14.66 -24.83 0.78
CA GLU A 263 -14.98 -25.82 1.82
C GLU A 263 -15.72 -25.19 3.01
N THR A 264 -15.33 -23.99 3.41
CA THR A 264 -15.97 -23.25 4.51
C THR A 264 -17.40 -22.85 4.14
N ASP A 265 -17.62 -22.38 2.91
CA ASP A 265 -18.94 -22.01 2.40
C ASP A 265 -19.86 -23.23 2.31
N ASN A 266 -19.36 -24.36 1.81
CA ASN A 266 -20.12 -25.61 1.75
C ASN A 266 -20.52 -26.14 3.13
N LYS A 267 -19.62 -26.03 4.13
CA LYS A 267 -19.95 -26.38 5.53
C LYS A 267 -21.02 -25.47 6.11
N TYR A 268 -20.93 -24.17 5.84
CA TYR A 268 -21.92 -23.19 6.31
C TYR A 268 -23.31 -23.48 5.72
N ILE A 269 -23.40 -23.70 4.41
CA ILE A 269 -24.65 -24.05 3.72
C ILE A 269 -25.24 -25.34 4.28
N LYS A 270 -24.42 -26.39 4.43
CA LYS A 270 -24.89 -27.67 4.99
C LYS A 270 -25.46 -27.52 6.39
N ASN A 271 -24.82 -26.73 7.25
CA ASN A 271 -25.29 -26.48 8.62
C ASN A 271 -26.59 -25.65 8.64
N GLU A 272 -26.75 -24.69 7.72
CA GLU A 272 -28.02 -23.94 7.53
C GLU A 272 -29.16 -24.86 7.08
N GLU A 273 -28.91 -25.74 6.11
CA GLU A 273 -29.90 -26.71 5.63
C GLU A 273 -30.31 -27.70 6.72
N GLU A 274 -29.35 -28.17 7.53
CA GLU A 274 -29.61 -29.08 8.64
C GLU A 274 -30.44 -28.41 9.74
N LYS A 275 -30.16 -27.14 10.06
CA LYS A 275 -31.01 -26.34 10.96
C LYS A 275 -32.44 -26.18 10.41
N ARG A 276 -32.61 -25.93 9.10
CA ARG A 276 -33.94 -25.79 8.48
C ARG A 276 -34.74 -27.10 8.40
N ARG A 277 -34.12 -28.26 8.59
CA ARG A 277 -34.83 -29.56 8.65
C ARG A 277 -35.33 -29.91 10.06
N ILE A 278 -34.77 -29.28 11.08
CA ILE A 278 -35.08 -29.55 12.49
C ILE A 278 -36.22 -28.64 13.01
N TYR A 279 -36.52 -27.55 12.30
CA TYR A 279 -37.66 -26.66 12.53
C TYR A 279 -38.69 -26.79 11.42
#